data_AF-A0A7J6N047-F1
#
_entry.id   AF-A0A7J6N047-F1
#
_cell.length_a   1.000
_cell.length_b   1.000
_cell.length_c   1.000
_cell.angle_alpha   90.00
_cell.angle_beta   90.00
_cell.angle_gamma   90.00
#
_symmetry.space_group_name_H-M   'P 1'
#
loop_
_entity.id
_entity.type
_entity.pdbx_description
1 polymer ?
#
loop_
_entity_poly.entity_id
_entity_poly.type
_entity_poly.pdbx_seq_one_letter_code
_entity_poly.pdbx_strand_id
1 'polypeptide(L)'
;MHKKDGGSSGTKYTKGIGAYEKGDNVYPILSRGWIDLADTLEQLARLAMLEAYTPKVGKGAKREEVLDLDTDKVLGRLGDSGTLWDQDKKEDAIRLLLEEAKVNVCLRMLHEFKVWQYANWDTIDDAVVECAKANGGLDGHRIVDPHALAQSLINKINTFEESSGVLVWRSLVHVEALQLSDMPLLIRHCSTVLEEIVRKGIDVQQVRRQESVVLHYIHCMMQHCEKLNTREMLELMEEAGLVSKLARHLANQECPMGLRAVGTESLSMLADCEEFQCDWQRFFRQPEDLQALAGTQRVVSMVLEEGMLKKPQVRPLLDLLSKLKRMR
;
A
#
# COMPACT_ATOMS: atom_id res chain seq x y z
N MET A 1 -3.48 28.77 40.40
CA MET A 1 -4.14 27.56 39.89
C MET A 1 -4.77 27.89 38.54
N HIS A 2 -4.06 27.65 37.45
CA HIS A 2 -4.62 27.70 36.10
C HIS A 2 -4.31 26.35 35.43
N LYS A 3 -5.32 25.47 35.41
CA LYS A 3 -5.33 24.30 34.54
C LYS A 3 -5.52 24.82 33.12
N LYS A 4 -4.51 24.60 32.26
CA LYS A 4 -4.65 24.71 30.82
C LYS A 4 -5.31 23.42 30.33
N ASP A 5 -6.50 23.56 29.77
CA ASP A 5 -7.14 22.51 28.99
C ASP A 5 -6.36 22.32 27.68
N GLY A 6 -5.47 21.32 27.68
CA GLY A 6 -4.87 20.76 26.48
C GLY A 6 -5.82 19.73 25.86
N GLY A 7 -6.91 20.21 25.25
CA GLY A 7 -7.79 19.35 24.44
C GLY A 7 -7.08 18.93 23.16
N SER A 8 -6.70 17.65 23.10
CA SER A 8 -6.07 16.98 21.95
C SER A 8 -6.88 17.21 20.66
N SER A 9 -6.27 17.92 19.70
CA SER A 9 -6.83 18.14 18.35
C SER A 9 -6.97 16.85 17.54
N GLY A 10 -6.29 15.75 17.93
CA GLY A 10 -6.34 14.45 17.24
C GLY A 10 -7.67 13.71 17.41
N THR A 11 -8.33 13.83 18.57
CA THR A 11 -9.57 13.09 18.89
C THR A 11 -10.80 13.50 18.06
N LYS A 12 -10.74 14.60 17.29
CA LYS A 12 -11.83 14.97 16.35
C LYS A 12 -11.73 14.25 15.01
N TYR A 13 -10.53 13.91 14.56
CA TYR A 13 -10.30 13.31 13.23
C TYR A 13 -10.53 11.80 13.18
N THR A 14 -10.71 11.15 14.32
CA THR A 14 -10.80 9.69 14.36
C THR A 14 -12.18 9.17 14.73
N LYS A 15 -13.10 10.04 15.19
CA LYS A 15 -14.46 9.66 15.60
C LYS A 15 -15.31 9.09 14.46
N GLY A 16 -15.06 9.48 13.20
CA GLY A 16 -15.76 8.94 12.05
C GLY A 16 -15.37 7.49 11.72
N ILE A 17 -14.12 7.10 12.02
CA ILE A 17 -13.56 5.78 11.69
C ILE A 17 -14.11 4.68 12.60
N GLY A 18 -14.46 5.00 13.85
CA GLY A 18 -14.95 4.03 14.84
C GLY A 18 -16.29 3.35 14.51
N ALA A 19 -17.08 3.92 13.59
CA ALA A 19 -18.32 3.27 13.13
C ALA A 19 -18.06 2.02 12.28
N TYR A 20 -16.93 1.96 11.57
CA TYR A 20 -16.55 0.85 10.68
C TYR A 20 -15.89 -0.34 11.41
N GLU A 21 -15.56 -0.17 12.69
CA GLU A 21 -14.86 -1.19 13.49
C GLU A 21 -15.72 -2.43 13.77
N LYS A 22 -17.06 -2.33 13.69
CA LYS A 22 -18.00 -3.41 14.03
C LYS A 22 -18.20 -4.49 12.97
N GLY A 23 -17.48 -4.45 11.84
CA GLY A 23 -17.39 -5.57 10.89
C GLY A 23 -18.56 -5.73 9.92
N ASP A 24 -19.67 -5.02 10.12
CA ASP A 24 -20.69 -4.88 9.08
C ASP A 24 -20.23 -3.80 8.10
N ASN A 25 -20.44 -4.01 6.80
CA ASN A 25 -20.08 -3.05 5.76
C ASN A 25 -20.97 -1.80 5.88
N VAL A 26 -20.61 -0.88 6.80
CA VAL A 26 -21.52 0.17 7.30
C VAL A 26 -21.82 1.22 6.22
N TYR A 27 -20.91 1.42 5.25
CA TYR A 27 -21.08 2.41 4.19
C TYR A 27 -20.73 1.86 2.82
N PRO A 28 -21.73 1.59 1.96
CA PRO A 28 -21.51 1.25 0.56
C PRO A 28 -20.59 2.27 -0.12
N ILE A 29 -19.74 1.82 -1.03
CA ILE A 29 -18.82 2.69 -1.79
C ILE A 29 -19.62 3.80 -2.49
N LEU A 30 -19.10 5.03 -2.41
CA LEU A 30 -19.76 6.27 -2.88
C LEU A 30 -21.03 6.69 -2.12
N SER A 31 -21.45 5.96 -1.08
CA SER A 31 -22.48 6.47 -0.16
C SER A 31 -21.98 7.71 0.59
N ARG A 32 -22.89 8.51 1.13
CA ARG A 32 -22.53 9.72 1.88
C ARG A 32 -21.58 9.43 3.06
N GLY A 33 -21.84 8.37 3.83
CA GLY A 33 -20.96 8.00 4.93
C GLY A 33 -19.58 7.53 4.47
N TRP A 34 -19.48 6.88 3.31
CA TRP A 34 -18.20 6.53 2.71
C TRP A 34 -17.42 7.78 2.28
N ILE A 35 -18.10 8.77 1.70
CA ILE A 35 -17.50 10.06 1.30
C ILE A 35 -16.98 10.82 2.53
N ASP A 36 -17.78 10.93 3.58
CA ASP A 36 -17.39 11.61 4.83
C ASP A 36 -16.15 10.93 5.46
N LEU A 37 -16.07 9.60 5.37
CA LEU A 37 -14.94 8.82 5.84
C LEU A 37 -13.70 9.02 4.95
N ALA A 38 -13.88 9.05 3.63
CA ALA A 38 -12.82 9.35 2.67
C ALA A 38 -12.23 10.76 2.88
N ASP A 39 -13.07 11.77 3.15
CA ASP A 39 -12.65 13.12 3.55
C ASP A 39 -11.78 13.11 4.82
N THR A 40 -12.18 12.30 5.80
CA THR A 40 -11.44 12.17 7.06
C THR A 40 -10.06 11.53 6.83
N LEU A 41 -9.99 10.46 6.03
CA LEU A 41 -8.75 9.79 5.67
C LEU A 41 -7.82 10.69 4.84
N GLU A 42 -8.38 11.48 3.93
CA GLU A 42 -7.63 12.48 3.17
C GLU A 42 -6.96 13.52 4.08
N GLN A 43 -7.71 14.06 5.05
CA GLN A 43 -7.16 15.02 6.01
C GLN A 43 -6.04 14.40 6.85
N LEU A 44 -6.22 13.16 7.29
CA LEU A 44 -5.22 12.44 8.09
C LEU A 44 -3.97 12.11 7.26
N ALA A 45 -4.13 11.71 6.01
CA ALA A 45 -3.02 11.49 5.09
C ALA A 45 -2.22 12.78 4.88
N ARG A 46 -2.89 13.92 4.68
CA ARG A 46 -2.22 15.22 4.59
C ARG A 46 -1.42 15.56 5.85
N LEU A 47 -1.96 15.27 7.04
CA LEU A 47 -1.24 15.49 8.31
C LEU A 47 0.00 14.58 8.42
N ALA A 48 -0.15 13.28 8.17
CA ALA A 48 0.96 12.32 8.19
C ALA A 48 2.07 12.71 7.19
N MET A 49 1.69 13.27 6.04
CA MET A 49 2.64 13.77 5.05
C MET A 49 3.36 15.01 5.56
N LEU A 50 2.65 16.01 6.09
CA LEU A 50 3.26 17.21 6.68
C LEU A 50 4.23 16.87 7.83
N GLU A 51 3.87 15.89 8.65
CA GLU A 51 4.73 15.33 9.69
C GLU A 51 6.06 14.80 9.13
N ALA A 52 6.01 14.06 8.02
CA ALA A 52 7.20 13.53 7.35
C ALA A 52 8.15 14.62 6.83
N TYR A 53 7.61 15.77 6.40
CA TYR A 53 8.41 16.88 5.88
C TYR A 53 8.80 17.92 6.92
N THR A 54 8.24 17.87 8.13
CA THR A 54 8.54 18.86 9.16
C THR A 54 10.04 18.77 9.47
N PRO A 55 10.87 19.74 9.06
CA PRO A 55 12.30 19.65 9.26
C PRO A 55 12.56 19.57 10.76
N LYS A 56 13.62 18.83 11.14
CA LYS A 56 14.22 18.99 12.46
C LYS A 56 14.31 20.50 12.73
N VAL A 57 13.69 20.99 13.80
CA VAL A 57 13.99 22.33 14.32
C VAL A 57 15.40 22.24 14.93
N GLY A 58 16.39 22.03 14.07
CA GLY A 58 17.81 22.23 14.26
C GLY A 58 18.16 23.42 13.37
N LYS A 59 18.75 24.44 13.97
CA LYS A 59 19.07 25.74 13.37
C LYS A 59 19.66 25.59 11.96
N GLY A 60 18.92 25.97 10.91
CA GLY A 60 19.53 26.24 9.59
C GLY A 60 18.77 25.84 8.32
N ALA A 61 17.65 25.10 8.38
CA ALA A 61 16.94 24.72 7.16
C ALA A 61 16.08 25.89 6.59
N LYS A 62 16.40 26.35 5.38
CA LYS A 62 15.61 27.34 4.64
C LYS A 62 14.27 26.73 4.22
N ARG A 63 13.22 27.56 4.31
CA ARG A 63 11.79 27.19 4.30
C ARG A 63 11.16 27.11 2.90
N GLU A 64 11.94 27.10 1.83
CA GLU A 64 11.44 27.24 0.46
C GLU A 64 11.83 26.02 -0.39
N GLU A 65 11.08 24.92 -0.22
CA GLU A 65 10.99 23.75 -1.11
C GLU A 65 9.82 22.89 -0.58
N VAL A 66 8.58 23.38 -0.69
CA VAL A 66 7.38 22.74 -0.08
C VAL A 66 6.35 22.27 -1.11
N LEU A 67 6.60 22.40 -2.42
CA LEU A 67 5.57 22.10 -3.43
C LEU A 67 6.00 21.25 -4.64
N ASP A 68 7.19 20.65 -4.63
CA ASP A 68 7.54 19.63 -5.63
C ASP A 68 7.54 18.23 -5.00
N LEU A 69 6.50 17.47 -5.35
CA LEU A 69 6.17 16.14 -4.84
C LEU A 69 7.02 15.00 -5.46
N ASP A 70 8.31 15.22 -5.64
CA ASP A 70 9.38 14.52 -4.92
C ASP A 70 9.24 13.08 -4.38
N THR A 71 8.41 12.16 -4.89
CA THR A 71 7.94 10.93 -4.18
C THR A 71 9.04 10.19 -3.43
N ASP A 72 10.24 10.06 -3.97
CA ASP A 72 11.36 9.38 -3.32
C ASP A 72 11.89 10.10 -2.06
N LYS A 73 11.70 11.43 -1.96
CA LYS A 73 12.02 12.26 -0.80
C LYS A 73 10.91 12.26 0.25
N VAL A 74 9.65 12.21 -0.21
CA VAL A 74 8.43 12.21 0.64
C VAL A 74 8.25 10.89 1.38
N LEU A 75 8.58 9.81 0.68
CA LEU A 75 8.31 8.44 1.08
C LEU A 75 9.47 7.84 1.90
N GLY A 76 10.60 8.56 1.98
CA GLY A 76 11.70 8.28 2.88
C GLY A 76 12.56 7.09 2.45
N ARG A 77 13.87 7.17 2.73
CA ARG A 77 14.74 5.99 2.70
C ARG A 77 14.33 5.08 3.87
N LEU A 78 14.00 3.82 3.58
CA LEU A 78 13.65 2.73 4.51
C LEU A 78 14.77 2.34 5.52
N GLY A 79 15.71 3.26 5.82
CA GLY A 79 16.98 2.98 6.50
C GLY A 79 17.01 3.20 8.01
N ASP A 80 15.93 3.70 8.64
CA ASP A 80 15.87 3.85 10.10
C ASP A 80 15.06 2.69 10.70
N SER A 81 15.77 1.70 11.23
CA SER A 81 15.24 0.48 11.86
C SER A 81 14.75 0.69 13.31
N GLY A 82 14.37 1.91 13.70
CA GLY A 82 13.83 2.21 15.02
C GLY A 82 12.35 1.86 15.16
N THR A 83 11.89 1.54 16.37
CA THR A 83 10.46 1.33 16.68
C THR A 83 9.67 2.63 16.46
N LEU A 84 8.36 2.56 16.19
CA LEU A 84 7.52 3.77 16.04
C LEU A 84 7.59 4.71 17.26
N TRP A 85 7.88 4.15 18.43
CA TRP A 85 7.91 4.85 19.72
C TRP A 85 9.27 5.46 20.04
N ASP A 86 10.35 4.82 19.58
CA ASP A 86 11.73 5.25 19.86
C ASP A 86 12.29 6.20 18.80
N GLN A 87 11.54 6.47 17.73
CA GLN A 87 11.95 7.43 16.72
C GLN A 87 11.75 8.88 17.20
N ASP A 88 12.81 9.69 17.05
CA ASP A 88 12.79 11.16 17.21
C ASP A 88 11.89 11.87 16.17
N LYS A 89 11.25 11.12 15.27
CA LYS A 89 10.33 11.63 14.26
C LYS A 89 8.96 11.89 14.90
N LYS A 90 8.36 13.02 14.54
CA LYS A 90 6.97 13.32 14.90
C LYS A 90 6.07 12.61 13.90
N GLU A 91 5.66 11.40 14.21
CA GLU A 91 4.69 10.62 13.42
C GLU A 91 3.40 10.43 14.22
N ASP A 92 2.87 11.53 14.75
CA ASP A 92 1.71 11.53 15.65
C ASP A 92 0.45 11.03 14.94
N ALA A 93 0.28 11.31 13.64
CA ALA A 93 -0.82 10.79 12.85
C ALA A 93 -0.76 9.27 12.68
N ILE A 94 0.43 8.71 12.43
CA ILE A 94 0.63 7.25 12.29
C ILE A 94 0.48 6.55 13.64
N ARG A 95 1.00 7.14 14.73
CA ARG A 95 0.79 6.65 16.09
C ARG A 95 -0.68 6.56 16.44
N LEU A 96 -1.44 7.63 16.19
CA LEU A 96 -2.87 7.65 16.48
C LEU A 96 -3.66 6.65 15.62
N LEU A 97 -3.26 6.40 14.36
CA LEU A 97 -3.83 5.31 13.56
C LEU A 97 -3.56 3.93 14.16
N LEU A 98 -2.35 3.72 14.68
CA LEU A 98 -1.96 2.44 15.23
C LEU A 98 -2.61 2.17 16.59
N GLU A 99 -2.61 3.16 17.49
CA GLU A 99 -3.20 3.07 18.83
C GLU A 99 -4.69 2.71 18.79
N GLU A 100 -5.41 3.23 17.80
CA GLU A 100 -6.85 3.00 17.65
C GLU A 100 -7.17 1.86 16.67
N ALA A 101 -6.18 1.06 16.24
CA ALA A 101 -6.33 -0.05 15.28
C ALA A 101 -6.97 0.35 13.92
N LYS A 102 -6.78 1.61 13.51
CA LYS A 102 -7.43 2.21 12.33
C LYS A 102 -6.76 1.87 11.02
N VAL A 103 -5.51 1.39 11.06
CA VAL A 103 -4.82 0.82 9.89
C VAL A 103 -5.64 -0.30 9.26
N ASN A 104 -6.24 -1.17 10.08
CA ASN A 104 -7.09 -2.27 9.60
C ASN A 104 -8.41 -1.79 9.00
N VAL A 105 -8.92 -0.63 9.42
CA VAL A 105 -10.09 -0.01 8.79
C VAL A 105 -9.70 0.55 7.42
N CYS A 106 -8.57 1.28 7.33
CA CYS A 106 -8.06 1.78 6.06
C CYS A 106 -7.83 0.63 5.07
N LEU A 107 -7.21 -0.47 5.51
CA LEU A 107 -6.95 -1.64 4.67
C LEU A 107 -8.26 -2.30 4.19
N ARG A 108 -9.25 -2.49 5.06
CA ARG A 108 -10.57 -3.03 4.69
C ARG A 108 -11.27 -2.18 3.64
N MET A 109 -11.39 -0.88 3.89
CA MET A 109 -12.01 0.04 2.95
C MET A 109 -11.29 0.08 1.61
N LEU A 110 -9.96 0.07 1.63
CA LEU A 110 -9.13 0.06 0.43
C LEU A 110 -9.29 -1.23 -0.37
N HIS A 111 -9.35 -2.38 0.31
CA HIS A 111 -9.61 -3.66 -0.33
C HIS A 111 -11.00 -3.71 -0.97
N GLU A 112 -12.04 -3.35 -0.22
CA GLU A 112 -13.42 -3.27 -0.73
C GLU A 112 -13.51 -2.34 -1.95
N PHE A 113 -12.87 -1.17 -1.87
CA PHE A 113 -12.78 -0.23 -2.97
C PHE A 113 -12.15 -0.84 -4.21
N LYS A 114 -11.00 -1.54 -4.10
CA LYS A 114 -10.35 -2.15 -5.26
C LYS A 114 -11.18 -3.29 -5.84
N VAL A 115 -11.79 -4.14 -5.01
CA VAL A 115 -12.71 -5.19 -5.48
C VAL A 115 -13.86 -4.59 -6.28
N TRP A 116 -14.50 -3.53 -5.76
CA TRP A 116 -15.55 -2.81 -6.47
C TRP A 116 -15.04 -2.15 -7.76
N GLN A 117 -13.89 -1.49 -7.71
CA GLN A 117 -13.31 -0.79 -8.86
C GLN A 117 -13.01 -1.77 -10.00
N TYR A 118 -12.42 -2.94 -9.69
CA TYR A 118 -12.11 -3.95 -10.70
C TYR A 118 -13.36 -4.65 -11.25
N ALA A 119 -14.39 -4.83 -10.43
CA ALA A 119 -15.68 -5.35 -10.87
C ALA A 119 -16.39 -4.39 -11.84
N ASN A 120 -16.21 -3.07 -11.66
CA ASN A 120 -16.83 -2.03 -12.48
C ASN A 120 -15.83 -1.37 -13.46
N TRP A 121 -14.73 -2.04 -13.79
CA TRP A 121 -13.61 -1.41 -14.51
C TRP A 121 -14.00 -0.76 -15.83
N ASP A 122 -14.80 -1.45 -16.65
CA ASP A 122 -15.23 -0.97 -17.96
C ASP A 122 -16.43 0.00 -17.88
N THR A 123 -17.04 0.12 -16.71
CA THR A 123 -18.30 0.85 -16.47
C THR A 123 -18.18 1.78 -15.26
N ILE A 124 -16.96 2.22 -14.92
CA ILE A 124 -16.71 2.95 -13.67
C ILE A 124 -17.39 4.32 -13.71
N ASP A 125 -17.37 4.98 -14.86
CA ASP A 125 -18.03 6.26 -15.08
C ASP A 125 -19.55 6.11 -14.93
N ASP A 126 -20.13 5.06 -15.52
CA ASP A 126 -21.56 4.76 -15.40
C ASP A 126 -21.95 4.46 -13.94
N ALA A 127 -21.15 3.66 -13.23
CA ALA A 127 -21.38 3.34 -11.82
C ALA A 127 -21.32 4.59 -10.93
N VAL A 128 -20.40 5.51 -11.21
CA VAL A 128 -20.29 6.80 -10.51
C VAL A 128 -21.48 7.71 -10.83
N VAL A 129 -21.90 7.79 -12.09
CA VAL A 129 -23.05 8.59 -12.52
C VAL A 129 -24.35 8.07 -11.89
N GLU A 130 -24.56 6.76 -11.86
CA GLU A 130 -25.72 6.16 -11.21
C GLU A 130 -25.72 6.43 -9.71
N CYS A 131 -24.57 6.37 -9.06
CA CYS A 131 -24.45 6.75 -7.66
C CYS A 131 -24.73 8.24 -7.43
N ALA A 132 -24.27 9.11 -8.33
CA ALA A 132 -24.52 10.55 -8.29
C ALA A 132 -26.03 10.86 -8.38
N LYS A 133 -26.76 10.15 -9.25
CA LYS A 133 -28.22 10.25 -9.39
C LYS A 133 -28.93 9.76 -8.13
N ALA A 134 -28.54 8.59 -7.60
CA ALA A 134 -29.18 7.99 -6.43
C ALA A 134 -29.02 8.84 -5.17
N ASN A 135 -27.90 9.55 -5.02
CA ASN A 135 -27.62 10.40 -3.87
C ASN A 135 -28.18 11.82 -3.99
N GLY A 136 -29.02 12.11 -4.99
CA GLY A 136 -29.88 13.30 -5.04
C GLY A 136 -29.18 14.65 -5.18
N GLY A 137 -27.93 14.66 -5.67
CA GLY A 137 -27.07 15.84 -5.58
C GLY A 137 -26.58 16.02 -4.15
N LEU A 138 -25.29 15.81 -3.92
CA LEU A 138 -24.64 15.89 -2.61
C LEU A 138 -24.78 17.25 -1.88
N ASP A 139 -25.42 18.24 -2.49
CA ASP A 139 -25.82 19.50 -1.90
C ASP A 139 -27.33 19.63 -1.94
N GLY A 140 -27.99 19.51 -0.79
CA GLY A 140 -29.45 19.58 -0.62
C GLY A 140 -30.13 20.89 -1.05
N HIS A 141 -29.47 21.76 -1.82
CA HIS A 141 -29.99 23.04 -2.30
C HIS A 141 -29.59 23.48 -3.72
N ARG A 142 -28.95 22.67 -4.57
CA ARG A 142 -28.73 23.05 -5.98
C ARG A 142 -28.89 21.86 -6.93
N ILE A 143 -29.50 22.11 -8.09
CA ILE A 143 -29.40 21.21 -9.26
C ILE A 143 -27.93 21.20 -9.64
N VAL A 144 -27.18 20.23 -9.13
CA VAL A 144 -25.80 20.00 -9.55
C VAL A 144 -25.87 19.29 -10.90
N ASP A 145 -25.19 19.82 -11.90
CA ASP A 145 -24.97 19.13 -13.17
C ASP A 145 -24.46 17.71 -12.86
N PRO A 146 -25.18 16.63 -13.26
CA PRO A 146 -24.77 15.26 -12.98
C PRO A 146 -23.36 14.94 -13.47
N HIS A 147 -22.91 15.58 -14.55
CA HIS A 147 -21.56 15.38 -15.07
C HIS A 147 -20.50 16.02 -14.16
N ALA A 148 -20.73 17.24 -13.68
CA ALA A 148 -19.86 17.89 -12.71
C ALA A 148 -19.79 17.11 -11.38
N LEU A 149 -20.92 16.55 -10.93
CA LEU A 149 -20.96 15.69 -9.73
C LEU A 149 -20.18 14.39 -9.94
N ALA A 150 -20.36 13.72 -11.08
CA ALA A 150 -19.61 12.52 -11.42
C ALA A 150 -18.10 12.79 -11.44
N GLN A 151 -17.66 13.89 -12.05
CA GLN A 151 -16.25 14.28 -12.04
C GLN A 151 -15.73 14.54 -10.63
N SER A 152 -16.53 15.18 -9.77
CA SER A 152 -16.18 15.37 -8.36
C SER A 152 -16.03 14.05 -7.62
N LEU A 153 -16.88 13.06 -7.89
CA LEU A 153 -16.80 11.73 -7.30
C LEU A 153 -15.60 10.94 -7.83
N ILE A 154 -15.28 11.03 -9.12
CA ILE A 154 -14.07 10.44 -9.70
C ILE A 154 -12.81 11.01 -9.02
N ASN A 155 -12.77 12.32 -8.81
CA ASN A 155 -11.67 12.94 -8.07
C ASN A 155 -11.62 12.41 -6.63
N LYS A 156 -12.78 12.28 -5.97
CA LYS A 156 -12.86 11.77 -4.59
C LYS A 156 -12.36 10.33 -4.47
N ILE A 157 -12.72 9.42 -5.38
CA ILE A 157 -12.22 8.03 -5.34
C ILE A 157 -10.71 7.96 -5.55
N ASN A 158 -10.16 8.81 -6.44
CA ASN A 158 -8.73 8.88 -6.69
C ASN A 158 -7.99 9.37 -5.43
N THR A 159 -8.48 10.44 -4.82
CA THR A 159 -7.89 10.97 -3.59
C THR A 159 -8.03 10.01 -2.41
N PHE A 160 -9.15 9.30 -2.30
CA PHE A 160 -9.33 8.24 -1.31
C PHE A 160 -8.29 7.13 -1.46
N GLU A 161 -8.10 6.60 -2.67
CA GLU A 161 -7.16 5.51 -2.94
C GLU A 161 -5.73 5.92 -2.59
N GLU A 162 -5.30 7.10 -3.05
CA GLU A 162 -3.97 7.62 -2.77
C GLU A 162 -3.77 7.85 -1.26
N SER A 163 -4.71 8.52 -0.61
CA SER A 163 -4.62 8.88 0.82
C SER A 163 -4.57 7.64 1.71
N SER A 164 -5.50 6.70 1.49
CA SER A 164 -5.56 5.45 2.24
C SER A 164 -4.34 4.59 1.97
N GLY A 165 -3.91 4.53 0.71
CA GLY A 165 -2.74 3.77 0.30
C GLY A 165 -1.46 4.22 1.01
N VAL A 166 -1.24 5.54 1.06
CA VAL A 166 -0.11 6.15 1.76
C VAL A 166 -0.19 5.91 3.26
N LEU A 167 -1.36 6.08 3.89
CA LEU A 167 -1.52 5.86 5.33
C LEU A 167 -1.20 4.41 5.72
N VAL A 168 -1.73 3.44 4.96
CA VAL A 168 -1.42 2.02 5.18
C VAL A 168 0.08 1.79 5.02
N TRP A 169 0.69 2.27 3.93
CA TRP A 169 2.11 2.05 3.68
C TRP A 169 2.98 2.60 4.81
N ARG A 170 2.78 3.88 5.16
CA ARG A 170 3.54 4.55 6.22
C ARG A 170 3.42 3.84 7.55
N SER A 171 2.27 3.25 7.82
CA SER A 171 2.08 2.41 9.01
C SER A 171 2.94 1.15 8.91
N LEU A 172 2.87 0.40 7.80
CA LEU A 172 3.54 -0.89 7.62
C LEU A 172 5.08 -0.83 7.60
N VAL A 173 5.69 0.36 7.47
CA VAL A 173 7.14 0.52 7.66
C VAL A 173 7.56 0.12 9.08
N HIS A 174 6.67 0.27 10.05
CA HIS A 174 6.89 -0.08 11.44
C HIS A 174 6.46 -1.53 11.71
N VAL A 175 7.33 -2.31 12.34
CA VAL A 175 7.05 -3.72 12.64
C VAL A 175 5.86 -3.88 13.58
N GLU A 176 5.65 -2.95 14.51
CA GLU A 176 4.52 -2.96 15.44
C GLU A 176 3.19 -2.84 14.68
N ALA A 177 3.16 -2.05 13.62
CA ALA A 177 1.98 -1.93 12.78
C ALA A 177 1.71 -3.22 12.00
N LEU A 178 2.75 -3.86 11.46
CA LEU A 178 2.62 -5.16 10.80
C LEU A 178 2.10 -6.24 11.76
N GLN A 179 2.57 -6.26 13.02
CA GLN A 179 2.14 -7.20 14.04
C GLN A 179 0.67 -7.03 14.46
N LEU A 180 0.15 -5.79 14.39
CA LEU A 180 -1.24 -5.45 14.71
C LEU A 180 -2.15 -5.46 13.47
N SER A 181 -1.58 -5.61 12.27
CA SER A 181 -2.34 -5.59 11.02
C SER A 181 -3.05 -6.91 10.78
N ASP A 182 -4.20 -6.84 10.11
CA ASP A 182 -4.89 -8.01 9.56
C ASP A 182 -4.06 -8.59 8.39
N MET A 183 -3.13 -9.48 8.73
CA MET A 183 -2.18 -10.08 7.79
C MET A 183 -2.89 -10.88 6.67
N PRO A 184 -3.91 -11.72 6.96
CA PRO A 184 -4.69 -12.38 5.90
C PRO A 184 -5.28 -11.39 4.89
N LEU A 185 -5.87 -10.30 5.36
CA LEU A 185 -6.44 -9.29 4.48
C LEU A 185 -5.38 -8.53 3.68
N LEU A 186 -4.24 -8.19 4.29
CA LEU A 186 -3.14 -7.48 3.62
C LEU A 186 -2.56 -8.31 2.46
N ILE A 187 -2.30 -9.59 2.72
CA ILE A 187 -1.80 -10.54 1.72
C ILE A 187 -2.83 -10.72 0.60
N ARG A 188 -4.12 -10.87 0.95
CA ARG A 188 -5.21 -10.98 -0.02
C ARG A 188 -5.30 -9.73 -0.89
N HIS A 189 -5.24 -8.56 -0.29
CA HIS A 189 -5.28 -7.27 -1.00
C HIS A 189 -4.15 -7.16 -2.03
N CYS A 190 -2.91 -7.41 -1.61
CA CYS A 190 -1.76 -7.40 -2.51
C CYS A 190 -1.94 -8.40 -3.66
N SER A 191 -2.41 -9.62 -3.35
CA SER A 191 -2.63 -10.67 -4.34
C SER A 191 -3.71 -10.30 -5.35
N THR A 192 -4.85 -9.74 -4.90
CA THR A 192 -5.94 -9.28 -5.76
C THR A 192 -5.46 -8.18 -6.71
N VAL A 193 -4.74 -7.17 -6.21
CA VAL A 193 -4.23 -6.08 -7.05
C VAL A 193 -3.27 -6.60 -8.11
N LEU A 194 -2.29 -7.45 -7.75
CA LEU A 194 -1.33 -8.01 -8.70
C LEU A 194 -1.99 -8.89 -9.77
N GLU A 195 -3.02 -9.66 -9.39
CA GLU A 195 -3.80 -10.47 -10.32
C GLU A 195 -4.55 -9.60 -11.33
N GLU A 196 -5.17 -8.52 -10.86
CA GLU A 196 -5.98 -7.62 -11.67
C GLU A 196 -5.14 -6.78 -12.64
N ILE A 197 -3.93 -6.38 -12.26
CA ILE A 197 -2.96 -5.76 -13.17
C ILE A 197 -2.74 -6.64 -14.40
N VAL A 198 -2.44 -7.92 -14.17
CA VAL A 198 -2.15 -8.87 -15.26
C VAL A 198 -3.42 -9.17 -16.06
N ARG A 199 -4.54 -9.41 -15.37
CA ARG A 199 -5.81 -9.79 -16.01
C ARG A 199 -6.38 -8.69 -16.91
N LYS A 200 -6.29 -7.44 -16.48
CA LYS A 200 -6.86 -6.29 -17.21
C LYS A 200 -5.82 -5.53 -18.04
N GLY A 201 -4.52 -5.84 -17.91
CA GLY A 201 -3.45 -5.11 -18.59
C GLY A 201 -3.31 -3.67 -18.10
N ILE A 202 -3.39 -3.46 -16.78
CA ILE A 202 -3.34 -2.13 -16.18
C ILE A 202 -1.91 -1.58 -16.26
N ASP A 203 -1.77 -0.35 -16.76
CA ASP A 203 -0.49 0.35 -16.82
C ASP A 203 -0.07 0.86 -15.43
N VAL A 204 1.14 0.48 -15.00
CA VAL A 204 1.65 0.73 -13.65
C VAL A 204 2.65 1.89 -13.67
N GLN A 205 2.22 3.07 -14.12
CA GLN A 205 3.05 4.29 -14.08
C GLN A 205 2.71 5.20 -12.91
N GLN A 206 1.48 5.12 -12.40
CA GLN A 206 1.02 5.98 -11.33
C GLN A 206 1.50 5.44 -9.98
N VAL A 207 2.58 6.01 -9.46
CA VAL A 207 3.28 5.56 -8.24
C VAL A 207 2.37 5.53 -6.99
N ARG A 208 1.28 6.31 -6.97
CA ARG A 208 0.37 6.44 -5.82
C ARG A 208 -0.87 5.55 -5.87
N ARG A 209 -1.10 4.86 -6.97
CA ARG A 209 -2.19 3.89 -7.10
C ARG A 209 -1.83 2.58 -6.45
N GLN A 210 -2.84 1.80 -6.07
CA GLN A 210 -2.60 0.51 -5.42
C GLN A 210 -1.74 -0.41 -6.28
N GLU A 211 -1.87 -0.35 -7.59
CA GLU A 211 -1.08 -1.12 -8.55
C GLU A 211 0.44 -0.93 -8.38
N SER A 212 0.86 0.23 -7.88
CA SER A 212 2.25 0.53 -7.53
C SER A 212 2.53 0.27 -6.05
N VAL A 213 1.64 0.75 -5.17
CA VAL A 213 1.89 0.80 -3.72
C VAL A 213 1.92 -0.60 -3.09
N VAL A 214 1.22 -1.60 -3.64
CA VAL A 214 1.24 -2.96 -3.09
C VAL A 214 2.62 -3.61 -3.11
N LEU A 215 3.51 -3.21 -4.02
CA LEU A 215 4.90 -3.69 -4.02
C LEU A 215 5.63 -3.24 -2.76
N HIS A 216 5.34 -2.03 -2.26
CA HIS A 216 5.89 -1.54 -1.02
C HIS A 216 5.28 -2.24 0.21
N TYR A 217 4.00 -2.60 0.18
CA TYR A 217 3.41 -3.42 1.25
C TYR A 217 4.10 -4.77 1.36
N ILE A 218 4.32 -5.43 0.22
CA ILE A 218 5.02 -6.71 0.18
C ILE A 218 6.45 -6.55 0.68
N HIS A 219 7.15 -5.49 0.25
CA HIS A 219 8.48 -5.19 0.75
C HIS A 219 8.51 -5.04 2.28
N CYS A 220 7.59 -4.27 2.86
CA CYS A 220 7.51 -4.11 4.31
C CYS A 220 7.27 -5.44 5.04
N MET A 221 6.40 -6.31 4.51
CA MET A 221 6.20 -7.67 5.06
C MET A 221 7.49 -8.50 5.01
N MET A 222 8.23 -8.46 3.89
CA MET A 222 9.46 -9.24 3.73
C MET A 222 10.62 -8.70 4.56
N GLN A 223 10.74 -7.38 4.68
CA GLN A 223 11.77 -6.73 5.49
C GLN A 223 11.69 -7.14 6.97
N HIS A 224 10.48 -7.40 7.47
CA HIS A 224 10.25 -7.76 8.87
C HIS A 224 9.80 -9.22 9.05
N CYS A 225 9.95 -10.08 8.03
CA CYS A 225 9.39 -11.44 8.04
C CYS A 225 9.79 -12.25 9.29
N GLU A 226 11.05 -12.20 9.71
CA GLU A 226 11.57 -12.89 10.90
C GLU A 226 10.98 -12.42 12.23
N LYS A 227 10.47 -11.18 12.27
CA LYS A 227 9.82 -10.59 13.46
C LYS A 227 8.32 -10.83 13.49
N LEU A 228 7.79 -11.44 12.43
CA LEU A 228 6.40 -11.84 12.28
C LEU A 228 6.30 -13.36 12.48
N ASN A 229 5.09 -13.89 12.48
CA ASN A 229 4.89 -15.34 12.41
C ASN A 229 5.21 -15.82 10.97
N THR A 230 6.49 -16.02 10.65
CA THR A 230 6.98 -16.35 9.31
C THR A 230 6.21 -17.51 8.70
N ARG A 231 5.99 -18.58 9.47
CA ARG A 231 5.30 -19.78 8.99
C ARG A 231 3.87 -19.50 8.56
N GLU A 232 3.08 -18.88 9.44
CA GLU A 232 1.68 -18.53 9.15
C GLU A 232 1.59 -17.55 7.98
N MET A 233 2.47 -16.54 7.94
CA MET A 233 2.55 -15.60 6.83
C MET A 233 2.83 -16.31 5.50
N LEU A 234 3.80 -17.23 5.47
CA LEU A 234 4.13 -18.01 4.28
C LEU A 234 2.98 -18.93 3.85
N GLU A 235 2.26 -19.54 4.79
CA GLU A 235 1.05 -20.35 4.49
C GLU A 235 -0.03 -19.49 3.83
N LEU A 236 -0.29 -18.28 4.36
CA LEU A 236 -1.24 -17.31 3.77
C LEU A 236 -0.79 -16.84 2.37
N MET A 237 0.51 -16.59 2.18
CA MET A 237 1.07 -16.18 0.88
C MET A 237 0.96 -17.29 -0.16
N GLU A 238 1.13 -18.54 0.25
CA GLU A 238 0.94 -19.71 -0.61
C GLU A 238 -0.52 -19.84 -1.03
N GLU A 239 -1.47 -19.75 -0.07
CA GLU A 239 -2.90 -19.81 -0.33
C GLU A 239 -3.35 -18.72 -1.31
N ALA A 240 -2.89 -17.48 -1.09
CA ALA A 240 -3.21 -16.35 -1.96
C ALA A 240 -2.47 -16.39 -3.31
N GLY A 241 -1.46 -17.25 -3.48
CA GLY A 241 -0.58 -17.27 -4.66
C GLY A 241 0.22 -15.98 -4.83
N LEU A 242 0.53 -15.28 -3.73
CA LEU A 242 1.12 -13.93 -3.78
C LEU A 242 2.50 -13.95 -4.44
N VAL A 243 3.34 -14.93 -4.09
CA VAL A 243 4.73 -15.01 -4.56
C VAL A 243 4.81 -15.23 -6.07
N SER A 244 4.01 -16.14 -6.62
CA SER A 244 3.97 -16.36 -8.08
C SER A 244 3.42 -15.16 -8.82
N LYS A 245 2.40 -14.49 -8.28
CA LYS A 245 1.85 -13.23 -8.84
C LYS A 245 2.88 -12.11 -8.84
N LEU A 246 3.67 -11.95 -7.77
CA LEU A 246 4.77 -10.98 -7.72
C LEU A 246 5.85 -11.29 -8.78
N ALA A 247 6.26 -12.55 -8.90
CA ALA A 247 7.22 -12.96 -9.93
C ALA A 247 6.71 -12.68 -11.36
N ARG A 248 5.43 -13.00 -11.64
CA ARG A 248 4.77 -12.69 -12.93
C ARG A 248 4.70 -11.20 -13.19
N HIS A 249 4.33 -10.41 -12.18
CA HIS A 249 4.30 -8.95 -12.30
C HIS A 249 5.67 -8.41 -12.69
N LEU A 250 6.74 -8.77 -11.96
CA LEU A 250 8.08 -8.29 -12.26
C LEU A 250 8.59 -8.74 -13.64
N ALA A 251 8.36 -10.00 -14.00
CA ALA A 251 8.85 -10.55 -15.26
C ALA A 251 8.17 -9.96 -16.50
N ASN A 252 6.86 -9.65 -16.40
CA ASN A 252 6.03 -9.40 -17.57
C ASN A 252 5.44 -7.98 -17.63
N GLN A 253 5.40 -7.23 -16.52
CA GLN A 253 4.82 -5.89 -16.50
C GLN A 253 5.88 -4.81 -16.65
N GLU A 254 5.54 -3.77 -17.41
CA GLU A 254 6.29 -2.54 -17.42
C GLU A 254 5.86 -1.68 -16.23
N CYS A 255 6.83 -1.33 -15.39
CA CYS A 255 6.64 -0.43 -14.27
C CYS A 255 7.94 0.36 -14.03
N PRO A 256 7.87 1.53 -13.38
CA PRO A 256 9.01 2.36 -13.03
C PRO A 256 10.14 1.55 -12.38
N MET A 257 11.40 1.93 -12.70
CA MET A 257 12.57 1.18 -12.23
C MET A 257 12.65 1.10 -10.70
N GLY A 258 12.19 2.13 -9.98
CA GLY A 258 12.07 2.11 -8.52
C GLY A 258 11.16 0.99 -8.00
N LEU A 259 10.01 0.78 -8.65
CA LEU A 259 9.09 -0.29 -8.29
C LEU A 259 9.66 -1.68 -8.61
N ARG A 260 10.36 -1.81 -9.75
CA ARG A 260 11.10 -3.04 -10.09
C ARG A 260 12.14 -3.37 -9.04
N ALA A 261 12.89 -2.36 -8.56
CA ALA A 261 13.86 -2.54 -7.50
C ALA A 261 13.20 -3.02 -6.20
N VAL A 262 12.11 -2.37 -5.76
CA VAL A 262 11.38 -2.74 -4.55
C VAL A 262 10.86 -4.18 -4.60
N GLY A 263 10.21 -4.58 -5.70
CA GLY A 263 9.71 -5.93 -5.86
C GLY A 263 10.84 -6.97 -5.97
N THR A 264 11.94 -6.62 -6.64
CA THR A 264 13.12 -7.51 -6.75
C THR A 264 13.78 -7.73 -5.39
N GLU A 265 13.95 -6.67 -4.61
CA GLU A 265 14.48 -6.77 -3.25
C GLU A 265 13.54 -7.59 -2.35
N SER A 266 12.22 -7.43 -2.50
CA SER A 266 11.23 -8.24 -1.77
C SER A 266 11.36 -9.73 -2.06
N LEU A 267 11.48 -10.12 -3.34
CA LEU A 267 11.73 -11.52 -3.71
C LEU A 267 13.08 -12.03 -3.19
N SER A 268 14.08 -11.16 -3.09
CA SER A 268 15.38 -11.52 -2.55
C SER A 268 15.34 -11.74 -1.05
N MET A 269 14.68 -10.87 -0.29
CA MET A 269 14.43 -11.07 1.14
C MET A 269 13.66 -12.36 1.41
N LEU A 270 12.62 -12.66 0.60
CA LEU A 270 11.90 -13.92 0.68
C LEU A 270 12.80 -15.12 0.37
N ALA A 271 13.68 -15.01 -0.64
CA ALA A 271 14.64 -16.06 -0.98
C ALA A 271 15.70 -16.28 0.11
N ASP A 272 15.92 -15.31 0.99
CA ASP A 272 16.83 -15.42 2.15
C ASP A 272 16.16 -16.07 3.37
N CYS A 273 14.82 -16.07 3.43
CA CYS A 273 14.05 -16.70 4.52
C CYS A 273 14.23 -18.22 4.55
N GLU A 274 14.66 -18.75 5.71
CA GLU A 274 14.96 -20.18 5.89
C GLU A 274 13.75 -21.08 5.60
N GLU A 275 12.58 -20.74 6.14
CA GLU A 275 11.35 -21.52 5.95
C GLU A 275 10.89 -21.52 4.48
N PHE A 276 11.11 -20.43 3.75
CA PHE A 276 10.84 -20.39 2.33
C PHE A 276 11.83 -21.28 1.56
N GLN A 277 13.12 -21.23 1.89
CA GLN A 277 14.13 -22.05 1.22
C GLN A 277 13.88 -23.56 1.35
N CYS A 278 13.29 -24.01 2.46
CA CYS A 278 12.98 -25.42 2.70
C CYS A 278 12.00 -25.99 1.66
N ASP A 279 11.00 -25.21 1.25
CA ASP A 279 9.97 -25.66 0.30
C ASP A 279 9.46 -24.48 -0.54
N TRP A 280 10.35 -23.89 -1.33
CA TRP A 280 9.99 -22.74 -2.18
C TRP A 280 9.13 -23.15 -3.38
N GLN A 281 9.17 -24.43 -3.76
CA GLN A 281 8.50 -24.93 -4.97
C GLN A 281 6.97 -24.89 -4.83
N ARG A 282 6.43 -25.09 -3.62
CA ARG A 282 4.98 -25.01 -3.36
C ARG A 282 4.34 -23.68 -3.74
N PHE A 283 5.14 -22.60 -3.78
CA PHE A 283 4.69 -21.26 -4.15
C PHE A 283 4.54 -21.06 -5.67
N PHE A 284 5.07 -21.98 -6.48
CA PHE A 284 5.05 -21.91 -7.95
C PHE A 284 4.36 -23.16 -8.50
N ARG A 285 3.04 -23.20 -8.40
CA ARG A 285 2.21 -24.38 -8.68
C ARG A 285 2.12 -24.73 -10.17
N GLN A 286 2.23 -23.73 -11.03
CA GLN A 286 2.10 -23.90 -12.47
C GLN A 286 3.45 -23.74 -13.19
N PRO A 287 3.69 -24.42 -14.32
CA PRO A 287 4.92 -24.24 -15.11
C PRO A 287 5.20 -22.79 -15.50
N GLU A 288 4.14 -22.02 -15.76
CA GLU A 288 4.20 -20.59 -16.08
C GLU A 288 4.75 -19.77 -14.92
N ASP A 289 4.55 -20.22 -13.67
CA ASP A 289 5.06 -19.55 -12.48
C ASP A 289 6.58 -19.68 -12.38
N LEU A 290 7.10 -20.87 -12.69
CA LEU A 290 8.54 -21.11 -12.76
C LEU A 290 9.17 -20.38 -13.95
N GLN A 291 8.45 -20.24 -15.06
CA GLN A 291 8.89 -19.42 -16.19
C GLN A 291 8.95 -17.94 -15.82
N ALA A 292 7.94 -17.43 -15.12
CA ALA A 292 7.92 -16.06 -14.62
C ALA A 292 9.05 -15.81 -13.62
N LEU A 293 9.26 -16.71 -12.65
CA LEU A 293 10.39 -16.64 -11.73
C LEU A 293 11.71 -16.58 -12.49
N ALA A 294 11.93 -17.45 -13.48
CA ALA A 294 13.12 -17.39 -14.33
C ALA A 294 13.24 -16.07 -15.10
N GLY A 295 12.11 -15.50 -15.55
CA GLY A 295 12.03 -14.21 -16.24
C GLY A 295 12.49 -13.03 -15.38
N THR A 296 12.36 -13.12 -14.05
CA THR A 296 12.85 -12.08 -13.13
C THR A 296 14.38 -11.88 -13.21
N GLN A 297 15.14 -12.84 -13.74
CA GLN A 297 16.58 -12.70 -13.98
C GLN A 297 16.91 -11.45 -14.81
N ARG A 298 16.09 -11.12 -15.82
CA ARG A 298 16.28 -9.93 -16.65
C ARG A 298 16.07 -8.66 -15.81
N VAL A 299 15.08 -8.66 -14.93
CA VAL A 299 14.77 -7.55 -14.03
C VAL A 299 15.91 -7.32 -13.05
N VAL A 300 16.45 -8.39 -12.45
CA VAL A 300 17.61 -8.32 -11.56
C VAL A 300 18.80 -7.67 -12.26
N SER A 301 19.08 -8.03 -13.52
CA SER A 301 20.15 -7.37 -14.30
C SER A 301 19.88 -5.87 -14.49
N MET A 302 18.67 -5.50 -14.90
CA MET A 302 18.31 -4.09 -15.13
C MET A 302 18.47 -3.24 -13.85
N VAL A 303 17.96 -3.70 -12.70
CA VAL A 303 18.04 -2.94 -11.45
C VAL A 303 19.46 -2.83 -10.90
N LEU A 304 20.35 -3.79 -11.21
CA LEU A 304 21.76 -3.72 -10.87
C LEU A 304 22.53 -2.75 -11.79
N GLU A 305 22.23 -2.78 -13.10
CA GLU A 305 22.86 -1.91 -14.11
C GLU A 305 22.52 -0.43 -13.88
N GLU A 306 21.26 -0.14 -13.54
CA GLU A 306 20.78 1.19 -13.17
C GLU A 306 21.24 1.64 -11.77
N GLY A 307 21.95 0.78 -11.02
CA GLY A 307 22.45 1.11 -9.68
C GLY A 307 21.36 1.25 -8.61
N MET A 308 20.15 0.77 -8.88
CA MET A 308 19.02 0.84 -7.94
C MET A 308 19.19 -0.11 -6.76
N LEU A 309 19.80 -1.28 -7.00
CA LEU A 309 20.17 -2.25 -5.97
C LEU A 309 21.64 -2.62 -6.08
N LYS A 310 22.22 -3.05 -4.95
CA LYS A 310 23.57 -3.61 -4.90
C LYS A 310 23.51 -5.14 -4.96
N LYS A 311 24.56 -5.75 -5.51
CA LYS A 311 24.69 -7.21 -5.63
C LYS A 311 24.39 -8.00 -4.33
N PRO A 312 24.81 -7.55 -3.12
CA PRO A 312 24.45 -8.25 -1.89
C PRO A 312 22.94 -8.31 -1.64
N GLN A 313 22.18 -7.26 -1.99
CA GLN A 313 20.74 -7.18 -1.76
C GLN A 313 19.94 -8.17 -2.61
N VAL A 314 20.46 -8.55 -3.78
CA VAL A 314 19.79 -9.48 -4.72
C VAL A 314 20.41 -10.87 -4.74
N ARG A 315 21.42 -11.13 -3.90
CA ARG A 315 22.19 -12.37 -3.93
C ARG A 315 21.34 -13.61 -3.60
N PRO A 316 20.50 -13.61 -2.56
CA PRO A 316 19.60 -14.75 -2.28
C PRO A 316 18.72 -15.11 -3.47
N LEU A 317 18.15 -14.11 -4.16
CA LEU A 317 17.35 -14.34 -5.37
C LEU A 317 18.19 -14.94 -6.51
N LEU A 318 19.40 -14.44 -6.74
CA LEU A 318 20.30 -15.01 -7.76
C LEU A 318 20.66 -16.47 -7.46
N ASP A 319 20.84 -16.83 -6.20
CA ASP A 319 21.12 -18.20 -5.77
C ASP A 319 19.90 -19.09 -5.99
N LEU A 320 18.69 -18.60 -5.70
CA LEU A 320 17.42 -19.28 -6.02
C LEU A 320 17.25 -19.51 -7.53
N LEU A 321 17.48 -18.49 -8.36
CA LEU A 321 17.41 -18.60 -9.82
C LEU A 321 18.46 -19.58 -10.38
N SER A 322 19.62 -19.66 -9.75
CA SER A 322 20.66 -20.64 -10.09
C SER A 322 20.24 -22.06 -9.72
N LYS A 323 19.57 -22.26 -8.57
CA LYS A 323 18.96 -23.55 -8.20
C LYS A 323 17.91 -23.96 -9.23
N LEU A 324 17.00 -23.05 -9.61
CA LEU A 324 15.97 -23.30 -10.63
C LEU A 324 16.57 -23.74 -11.97
N LYS A 325 17.65 -23.10 -12.43
CA LYS A 325 18.33 -23.46 -13.68
C LYS A 325 18.95 -24.86 -13.66
N ARG A 326 19.36 -25.36 -12.49
CA ARG A 326 19.95 -26.71 -12.35
C ARG A 326 18.88 -27.82 -12.34
N MET A 327 17.62 -27.47 -12.09
CA MET A 327 16.50 -28.41 -12.09
C MET A 327 15.88 -28.61 -13.48
N ARG A 328 16.17 -27.71 -14.44
CA ARG A 328 15.78 -27.83 -15.84
C ARG A 328 16.86 -28.53 -16.63
#